data_AF-A0A940YEC7-F1
#
_entry.id   AF-A0A940YEC7-F1
#
_cell.length_a   1.000
_cell.length_b   1.000
_cell.length_c   1.000
_cell.angle_alpha   90.00
_cell.angle_beta   90.00
_cell.angle_gamma   90.00
#
_symmetry.space_group_name_H-M   'P 1'
#
loop_
_entity.id
_entity.type
_entity.pdbx_description
1 polymer ?
#
loop_
_entity_poly.entity_id
_entity_poly.type
_entity_poly.pdbx_seq_one_letter_code
_entity_poly.pdbx_strand_id
1 'polypeptide(L)'
;MLRRRPALLALASLLLTLASALLGGCSTATLVGTWCNPEGSGCWAWDRFSADGRFEACGRALDDPLPFRGAGTWTVQGQRMCYRVEQATPNFWLPPGQRYCTDIVALDDRQHRYRDLDTGAEFTLHRVPDTQRHCPDGAPG
;
A
#
# COMPACT_ATOMS: atom_id res chain seq x y z
N MET A 1 12.53 0.21 61.45
CA MET A 1 13.14 -0.06 60.13
C MET A 1 12.14 -0.85 59.28
N LEU A 2 11.57 -0.22 58.24
CA LEU A 2 10.50 -0.81 57.41
C LEU A 2 11.10 -1.51 56.18
N ARG A 3 10.95 -2.84 56.05
CA ARG A 3 11.36 -3.62 54.87
C ARG A 3 10.39 -3.35 53.72
N ARG A 4 10.90 -2.78 52.61
CA ARG A 4 10.15 -2.57 51.36
C ARG A 4 10.06 -3.86 50.54
N ARG A 5 8.87 -4.14 50.00
CA ARG A 5 8.50 -5.34 49.21
C ARG A 5 8.91 -5.17 47.73
N PRO A 6 9.64 -6.09 47.09
CA PRO A 6 10.09 -5.95 45.69
C PRO A 6 9.15 -6.58 44.63
N ALA A 7 7.99 -7.12 45.02
CA ALA A 7 7.19 -7.99 44.13
C ALA A 7 6.32 -7.27 43.07
N LEU A 8 6.12 -5.95 43.14
CA LEU A 8 5.21 -5.23 42.24
C LEU A 8 5.81 -4.84 40.88
N LEU A 9 7.13 -4.93 40.72
CA LEU A 9 7.81 -4.49 39.49
C LEU A 9 7.75 -5.53 38.35
N ALA A 10 7.64 -6.82 38.65
CA ALA A 10 7.71 -7.86 37.61
C ALA A 10 6.43 -7.97 36.74
N LEU A 11 5.26 -7.64 37.30
CA LEU A 11 3.98 -7.71 36.58
C LEU A 11 3.77 -6.56 35.59
N ALA A 12 4.35 -5.39 35.85
CA ALA A 12 4.26 -4.24 34.94
C ALA A 12 5.05 -4.46 33.65
N SER A 13 6.16 -5.21 33.71
CA SER A 13 7.04 -5.46 32.56
C SER A 13 6.44 -6.42 31.53
N LEU A 14 5.61 -7.38 31.94
CA LEU A 14 4.93 -8.29 31.00
C LEU A 14 3.82 -7.58 30.21
N LEU A 15 3.12 -6.62 30.82
CA LEU A 15 2.04 -5.89 30.15
C LEU A 15 2.54 -4.91 29.08
N LEU A 16 3.75 -4.35 29.23
CA LEU A 16 4.33 -3.46 28.21
C LEU A 16 4.79 -4.19 26.94
N THR A 17 5.15 -5.48 27.00
CA THR A 17 5.63 -6.21 25.80
C THR A 17 4.50 -6.65 24.87
N LEU A 18 3.30 -6.92 25.41
CA LEU A 18 2.11 -7.22 24.61
C LEU A 18 1.55 -5.99 23.88
N ALA A 19 1.74 -4.78 24.41
CA ALA A 19 1.22 -3.56 23.80
C ALA A 19 1.99 -3.16 22.52
N SER A 20 3.30 -3.41 22.46
CA SER A 20 4.12 -3.07 21.28
C SER A 20 3.80 -3.93 20.06
N ALA A 21 3.34 -5.16 20.24
CA ALA A 21 2.91 -6.03 19.14
C ALA A 21 1.60 -5.55 18.48
N LEU A 22 0.78 -4.78 19.19
CA LEU A 22 -0.48 -4.21 18.69
C LEU A 22 -0.29 -2.86 17.98
N LEU A 23 0.87 -2.23 18.14
CA LEU A 23 1.23 -0.95 17.50
C LEU A 23 1.99 -1.14 16.17
N GLY A 24 2.33 -2.37 15.79
CA GLY A 24 2.94 -2.72 14.50
C GLY A 24 1.98 -2.64 13.31
N GLY A 25 0.96 -1.77 13.38
CA GLY A 25 0.06 -1.51 12.27
C GLY A 25 0.76 -0.73 11.18
N CYS A 26 0.49 -1.05 9.92
CA CYS A 26 1.01 -0.29 8.80
C CYS A 26 0.40 1.11 8.82
N SER A 27 1.21 2.15 9.00
CA SER A 27 0.73 3.53 9.03
C SER A 27 0.20 3.93 7.66
N THR A 28 -1.09 4.26 7.57
CA THR A 28 -1.70 4.80 6.34
C THR A 28 -1.01 6.09 5.88
N ALA A 29 -0.48 6.89 6.81
CA ALA A 29 0.28 8.10 6.48
C ALA A 29 1.56 7.79 5.70
N THR A 30 2.22 6.66 6.00
CA THR A 30 3.39 6.21 5.24
C THR A 30 3.00 5.69 3.86
N LEU A 31 1.74 5.33 3.60
CA LEU A 31 1.31 4.90 2.27
C LEU A 31 1.00 6.08 1.34
N VAL A 32 0.51 7.20 1.90
CA VAL A 32 0.14 8.40 1.13
C VAL A 32 1.34 8.89 0.29
N GLY A 33 1.07 9.18 -0.98
CA GLY A 33 2.05 9.65 -1.95
C GLY A 33 2.04 8.83 -3.24
N THR A 34 3.09 9.02 -4.04
CA THR A 34 3.22 8.43 -5.38
C THR A 34 4.30 7.35 -5.38
N TRP A 35 3.96 6.24 -6.02
CA TRP A 35 4.73 5.01 -6.05
C TRP A 35 4.94 4.58 -7.49
N CYS A 36 6.18 4.26 -7.82
CA CYS A 36 6.63 3.74 -9.10
C CYS A 36 6.66 2.22 -9.05
N ASN A 37 6.06 1.58 -10.05
CA ASN A 37 6.24 0.16 -10.31
C ASN A 37 7.43 0.00 -11.27
N PRO A 38 8.58 -0.54 -10.82
CA PRO A 38 9.82 -0.50 -11.58
C PRO A 38 9.87 -1.55 -12.70
N GLU A 39 10.45 -1.17 -13.84
CA GLU A 39 10.84 -2.07 -14.93
C GLU A 39 12.15 -1.53 -15.54
N GLY A 40 13.23 -2.33 -15.50
CA GLY A 40 14.55 -1.88 -15.93
C GLY A 40 15.00 -0.62 -15.17
N SER A 41 15.29 0.47 -15.89
CA SER A 41 15.70 1.75 -15.32
C SER A 41 14.54 2.75 -15.12
N GLY A 42 13.30 2.35 -15.39
CA GLY A 42 12.14 3.24 -15.40
C GLY A 42 10.94 2.71 -14.62
N CYS A 43 9.83 3.44 -14.69
CA CYS A 43 8.54 3.03 -14.15
C CYS A 43 7.61 2.66 -15.30
N TRP A 44 7.03 1.46 -15.27
CA TRP A 44 6.01 1.06 -16.25
C TRP A 44 4.59 1.47 -15.81
N ALA A 45 4.40 1.64 -14.51
CA ALA A 45 3.15 2.11 -13.90
C ALA A 45 3.40 2.98 -12.66
N TRP A 46 2.37 3.74 -12.28
CA TRP A 46 2.36 4.61 -11.12
C TRP A 46 1.07 4.44 -10.33
N ASP A 47 1.22 4.30 -9.02
CA ASP A 47 0.12 4.33 -8.06
C ASP A 47 0.23 5.59 -7.21
N ARG A 48 -0.88 6.28 -7.00
CA ARG A 48 -0.98 7.42 -6.10
C ARG A 48 -2.03 7.11 -5.03
N PHE A 49 -1.64 7.23 -3.76
CA PHE A 49 -2.54 7.16 -2.61
C PHE A 49 -2.69 8.54 -1.98
N SER A 50 -3.93 9.02 -1.91
CA SER A 50 -4.28 10.30 -1.30
C SER A 50 -4.73 10.11 0.15
N ALA A 51 -4.50 11.12 0.99
CA ALA A 51 -4.83 11.06 2.42
C ALA A 51 -6.33 10.99 2.72
N ASP A 52 -7.17 11.32 1.74
CA ASP A 52 -8.63 11.20 1.78
C ASP A 52 -9.13 9.76 1.51
N GLY A 53 -8.23 8.79 1.34
CA GLY A 53 -8.57 7.40 1.08
C GLY A 53 -8.84 7.11 -0.40
N ARG A 54 -8.52 8.01 -1.33
CA ARG A 54 -8.59 7.74 -2.77
C ARG A 54 -7.28 7.25 -3.35
N PHE A 55 -7.36 6.43 -4.39
CA PHE A 55 -6.20 6.03 -5.18
C PHE A 55 -6.41 6.27 -6.67
N GLU A 56 -5.30 6.41 -7.38
CA GLU A 56 -5.23 6.43 -8.83
C GLU A 56 -4.05 5.54 -9.26
N ALA A 57 -4.27 4.71 -10.27
CA ALA A 57 -3.26 3.89 -10.91
C ALA A 57 -3.25 4.18 -12.42
N CYS A 58 -2.08 4.19 -13.03
CA CYS A 58 -1.94 4.37 -14.48
C CYS A 58 -0.64 3.76 -14.99
N GLY A 59 -0.60 3.42 -16.27
CA GLY A 59 0.62 2.89 -16.87
C GLY A 59 0.39 2.33 -18.26
N ARG A 60 1.38 1.58 -18.73
CA ARG A 60 1.29 0.76 -19.93
C ARG A 60 2.01 -0.55 -19.65
N ALA A 61 1.29 -1.65 -19.70
CA ALA A 61 1.89 -2.96 -19.51
C ALA A 61 2.83 -3.28 -20.68
N LEU A 62 3.81 -4.16 -20.47
CA LEU A 62 4.74 -4.54 -21.53
C LEU A 62 4.07 -5.36 -22.65
N ASP A 63 3.08 -6.15 -22.30
CA ASP A 63 2.35 -7.07 -23.18
C ASP A 63 1.07 -6.47 -23.78
N ASP A 64 0.59 -5.33 -23.24
CA ASP A 64 -0.53 -4.57 -23.78
C ASP A 64 -0.11 -3.13 -24.13
N PRO A 65 -0.08 -2.76 -25.43
CA PRO A 65 0.27 -1.41 -25.82
C PRO A 65 -0.79 -0.38 -25.42
N LEU A 66 -1.98 -0.74 -24.97
CA LEU A 66 -2.99 0.23 -24.56
C LEU A 66 -2.64 0.84 -23.19
N PRO A 67 -2.69 2.17 -23.03
CA PRO A 67 -2.53 2.81 -21.73
C PRO A 67 -3.70 2.41 -20.83
N PHE A 68 -3.42 2.03 -19.60
CA PHE A 68 -4.45 1.74 -18.61
C PHE A 68 -4.56 2.86 -17.57
N ARG A 69 -5.76 2.99 -17.00
CA ARG A 69 -6.02 3.80 -15.81
C ARG A 69 -7.02 3.09 -14.90
N GLY A 70 -6.86 3.28 -13.60
CA GLY A 70 -7.80 2.88 -12.58
C GLY A 70 -7.87 3.92 -11.47
N ALA A 71 -9.03 4.09 -10.86
CA ALA A 71 -9.19 4.97 -9.71
C ALA A 71 -10.31 4.44 -8.80
N GLY A 72 -10.23 4.80 -7.53
CA GLY A 72 -11.27 4.49 -6.55
C GLY A 72 -10.81 4.76 -5.13
N THR A 73 -11.20 3.88 -4.21
CA THR A 73 -10.92 4.02 -2.79
C THR A 73 -10.02 2.91 -2.26
N TRP A 74 -9.28 3.20 -1.19
CA TRP A 74 -8.42 2.22 -0.52
C TRP A 74 -8.58 2.29 1.00
N THR A 75 -8.36 1.16 1.65
CA THR A 75 -8.34 1.04 3.12
C THR A 75 -7.22 0.13 3.57
N VAL A 76 -6.78 0.31 4.83
CA VAL A 76 -5.80 -0.57 5.49
C VAL A 76 -6.37 -1.02 6.83
N GLN A 77 -6.33 -2.32 7.09
CA GLN A 77 -6.66 -2.93 8.39
C GLN A 77 -5.52 -3.86 8.81
N GLY A 78 -4.73 -3.43 9.80
CA GLY A 78 -3.50 -4.14 10.18
C GLY A 78 -2.47 -4.10 9.05
N GLN A 79 -2.16 -5.26 8.47
CA GLN A 79 -1.30 -5.38 7.28
C GLN A 79 -2.09 -5.55 5.98
N ARG A 80 -3.42 -5.70 6.05
CA ARG A 80 -4.25 -5.91 4.86
C ARG A 80 -4.59 -4.57 4.23
N MET A 81 -4.18 -4.37 2.98
CA MET A 81 -4.65 -3.27 2.15
C MET A 81 -5.71 -3.77 1.19
N CYS A 82 -6.74 -2.96 0.94
CA CYS A 82 -7.78 -3.28 -0.04
C CYS A 82 -8.12 -2.06 -0.87
N TYR A 83 -8.33 -2.29 -2.16
CA TYR A 83 -8.77 -1.32 -3.15
C TYR A 83 -10.22 -1.64 -3.53
N ARG A 84 -11.02 -0.62 -3.79
CA ARG A 84 -12.29 -0.72 -4.51
C ARG A 84 -12.19 0.16 -5.74
N VAL A 85 -12.28 -0.45 -6.92
CA VAL A 85 -12.21 0.29 -8.19
C VAL A 85 -13.57 0.91 -8.49
N GLU A 86 -13.57 2.18 -8.83
CA GLU A 86 -14.75 2.97 -9.17
C GLU A 86 -14.76 3.36 -10.65
N GLN A 87 -13.57 3.60 -11.21
CA GLN A 87 -13.37 3.94 -12.62
C GLN A 87 -12.15 3.20 -13.14
N ALA A 88 -12.22 2.72 -14.37
CA ALA A 88 -11.11 2.03 -15.01
C ALA A 88 -11.25 2.03 -16.53
N THR A 89 -10.11 2.03 -17.24
CA THR A 89 -10.09 1.69 -18.66
C THR A 89 -10.44 0.20 -18.86
N PRO A 90 -10.93 -0.21 -20.05
CA PRO A 90 -11.32 -1.60 -20.30
C PRO A 90 -10.19 -2.64 -20.09
N ASN A 91 -8.94 -2.22 -20.25
CA ASN A 91 -7.76 -3.06 -20.10
C ASN A 91 -7.09 -2.94 -18.71
N PHE A 92 -7.66 -2.21 -17.77
CA PHE A 92 -7.20 -2.25 -16.38
C PHE A 92 -7.50 -3.63 -15.79
N TRP A 93 -6.58 -4.19 -15.01
CA TRP A 93 -6.67 -5.59 -14.54
C TRP A 93 -7.90 -5.88 -13.65
N LEU A 94 -8.54 -4.84 -13.08
CA LEU A 94 -9.68 -4.98 -12.20
C LEU A 94 -10.86 -4.09 -12.64
N PRO A 95 -12.03 -4.66 -13.01
CA PRO A 95 -13.19 -3.88 -13.43
C PRO A 95 -13.77 -2.94 -12.35
N PRO A 96 -14.48 -1.87 -12.73
CA PRO A 96 -15.25 -1.04 -11.79
C PRO A 96 -16.23 -1.87 -10.95
N GLY A 97 -16.38 -1.48 -9.68
CA GLY A 97 -17.20 -2.14 -8.67
C GLY A 97 -16.49 -3.27 -7.92
N GLN A 98 -15.40 -3.81 -8.46
CA GLN A 98 -14.65 -4.90 -7.86
C GLN A 98 -13.75 -4.43 -6.71
N ARG A 99 -13.38 -5.40 -5.86
CA ARG A 99 -12.47 -5.23 -4.75
C ARG A 99 -11.29 -6.19 -4.89
N TYR A 100 -10.09 -5.68 -4.66
CA TYR A 100 -8.85 -6.46 -4.65
C TYR A 100 -8.08 -6.12 -3.37
N CYS A 101 -7.38 -7.09 -2.80
CA CYS A 101 -6.66 -6.90 -1.55
C CYS A 101 -5.26 -7.52 -1.61
N THR A 102 -4.34 -6.91 -0.89
CA THR A 102 -2.94 -7.33 -0.74
C THR A 102 -2.54 -7.32 0.73
N ASP A 103 -1.54 -8.12 1.10
CA ASP A 103 -0.86 -7.95 2.39
C ASP A 103 0.34 -7.03 2.21
N ILE A 104 0.42 -5.96 3.00
CA ILE A 104 1.63 -5.15 3.11
C ILE A 104 2.68 -5.97 3.87
N VAL A 105 3.79 -6.25 3.21
CA VAL A 105 4.91 -7.03 3.75
C VAL A 105 5.95 -6.10 4.38
N ALA A 106 6.22 -4.96 3.74
CA ALA A 106 7.08 -3.91 4.27
C ALA A 106 6.64 -2.56 3.71
N LEU A 107 6.69 -1.51 4.53
CA LEU A 107 6.39 -0.15 4.09
C LEU A 107 7.26 0.85 4.86
N ASP A 108 7.96 1.69 4.11
CA ASP A 108 8.70 2.84 4.64
C ASP A 108 8.58 4.06 3.71
N ASP A 109 9.42 5.06 3.92
CA ASP A 109 9.43 6.29 3.12
C ASP A 109 10.04 6.11 1.72
N ARG A 110 10.52 4.92 1.36
CA ARG A 110 11.18 4.65 0.08
C ARG A 110 10.58 3.46 -0.66
N GLN A 111 10.03 2.48 0.05
CA GLN A 111 9.55 1.23 -0.52
C GLN A 111 8.19 0.82 0.05
N HIS A 112 7.36 0.29 -0.84
CA HIS A 112 6.12 -0.39 -0.51
C HIS A 112 6.19 -1.80 -1.10
N ARG A 113 6.43 -2.79 -0.24
CA ARG A 113 6.40 -4.20 -0.62
C ARG A 113 5.08 -4.82 -0.18
N TYR A 114 4.38 -5.42 -1.13
CA TYR A 114 3.13 -6.12 -0.84
C TYR A 114 3.11 -7.51 -1.47
N ARG A 115 2.24 -8.35 -0.95
CA ARG A 115 1.94 -9.69 -1.44
C ARG A 115 0.52 -9.74 -1.97
N ASP A 116 0.39 -10.17 -3.22
CA ASP A 116 -0.89 -10.53 -3.82
C ASP A 116 -1.47 -11.77 -3.10
N LEU A 117 -2.74 -11.71 -2.73
CA LEU A 117 -3.38 -12.78 -1.94
C LEU A 117 -3.81 -14.00 -2.76
N ASP A 118 -4.06 -13.81 -4.05
CA ASP A 118 -4.57 -14.85 -4.94
C ASP A 118 -3.41 -15.70 -5.47
N THR A 119 -2.28 -15.06 -5.76
CA THR A 119 -1.09 -15.69 -6.37
C THR A 119 0.05 -15.92 -5.36
N GLY A 120 0.07 -15.19 -4.25
CA GLY A 120 1.18 -15.18 -3.30
C GLY A 120 2.43 -14.45 -3.81
N ALA A 121 2.40 -13.86 -5.00
CA ALA A 121 3.52 -13.11 -5.55
C ALA A 121 3.78 -11.82 -4.74
N GLU A 122 5.06 -11.48 -4.55
CA GLU A 122 5.46 -10.23 -3.91
C GLU A 122 5.95 -9.21 -4.94
N PHE A 123 5.54 -7.96 -4.73
CA PHE A 123 5.88 -6.82 -5.58
C PHE A 123 6.46 -5.71 -4.72
N THR A 124 7.43 -4.97 -5.27
CA THR A 124 8.04 -3.83 -4.58
C THR A 124 7.88 -2.58 -5.43
N LEU A 125 7.26 -1.56 -4.87
CA LEU A 125 7.12 -0.25 -5.46
C LEU A 125 8.08 0.72 -4.78
N HIS A 126 8.57 1.70 -5.53
CA HIS A 126 9.49 2.72 -5.05
C HIS A 126 8.79 4.07 -4.91
N ARG A 127 8.98 4.75 -3.78
CA ARG A 127 8.46 6.10 -3.61
C ARG A 127 9.16 7.05 -4.58
N VAL A 128 8.38 7.87 -5.27
CA VAL A 128 8.88 8.93 -6.14
C VAL A 128 8.18 10.25 -5.84
N PRO A 129 8.83 11.41 -6.10
CA PRO A 129 8.13 12.69 -6.15
C PRO A 129 6.97 12.64 -7.15
N ASP A 130 5.86 13.28 -6.82
CA ASP A 130 4.68 13.30 -7.70
C ASP A 130 4.96 13.93 -9.07
N THR A 131 5.95 14.83 -9.15
CA THR A 131 6.42 15.44 -10.41
C THR A 131 7.03 14.43 -11.39
N GLN A 132 7.39 13.23 -10.93
CA GLN A 132 7.89 12.14 -11.78
C GLN A 132 6.76 11.19 -12.25
N ARG A 133 5.52 11.44 -11.84
CA ARG A 133 4.36 10.65 -12.28
C ARG A 133 4.02 11.02 -13.73
N HIS A 134 4.08 10.04 -14.62
CA HIS A 134 3.83 10.25 -16.05
C HIS A 134 2.80 9.25 -16.57
N CYS A 135 1.52 9.50 -16.29
CA CYS A 135 0.45 8.68 -16.84
C CYS A 135 0.33 8.90 -18.36
N PRO A 136 0.44 7.85 -19.19
CA PRO A 136 0.26 7.99 -20.63
C PRO A 136 -1.16 8.47 -20.96
N ASP A 137 -1.31 9.24 -22.03
CA ASP A 137 -2.61 9.73 -22.49
C ASP A 137 -3.53 8.57 -22.83
N GLY A 138 -4.73 8.61 -22.27
CA GLY A 138 -5.77 7.60 -22.41
C GLY A 138 -6.89 7.98 -21.46
N ALA A 139 -8.06 8.33 -21.98
CA ALA A 139 -9.19 8.69 -21.14
C ALA A 139 -9.64 7.45 -20.34
N PRO A 140 -10.04 7.58 -19.06
CA PRO A 140 -10.95 6.60 -18.50
C PRO A 140 -12.18 6.56 -19.40
N GLY A 141 -12.52 5.36 -19.88
CA GLY A 141 -13.72 5.13 -20.69
C GLY A 141 -15.00 5.23 -19.87
#